data_AF-A0A9C8T2H1-F1
#
_entry.id   AF-A0A9C8T2H1-F1
#
_cell.length_a   1.000
_cell.length_b   1.000
_cell.length_c   1.000
_cell.angle_alpha   90.00
_cell.angle_beta   90.00
_cell.angle_gamma   90.00
#
_symmetry.space_group_name_H-M   'P 1'
#
loop_
_entity.id
_entity.type
_entity.pdbx_description
1 polymer ?
#
loop_
_entity_poly.entity_id
_entity_poly.type
_entity_poly.pdbx_seq_one_letter_code
_entity_poly.pdbx_strand_id
1 'polypeptide(L)'
;MVLEVTAKDAEGKELYKSDKTWFEIGVDLDRDMRYGAWQIKEIIDLTLPPLETQRETYLIHFDTDTEEVELEVKLWYYISGGKGDVVYSVVRKLEFDN
;
A
#
# COMPACT_ATOMS: atom_id res chain seq x y z
N MET A 1 8.05 -5.23 -0.60
CA MET A 1 6.59 -5.52 -0.66
C MET A 1 5.84 -4.21 -0.75
N VAL A 2 4.68 -4.20 -1.40
CA VAL A 2 3.83 -2.99 -1.52
C VAL A 2 2.40 -3.36 -1.12
N LEU A 3 1.84 -2.66 -0.15
CA LEU A 3 0.41 -2.70 0.17
C LEU A 3 -0.26 -1.54 -0.54
N GLU A 4 -1.11 -1.84 -1.51
CA GLU A 4 -1.92 -0.87 -2.24
C GLU A 4 -3.36 -0.92 -1.72
N VAL A 5 -3.92 0.24 -1.40
CA VAL A 5 -5.31 0.42 -0.99
C VAL A 5 -5.94 1.40 -1.96
N THR A 6 -7.00 0.95 -2.65
CA THR A 6 -7.77 1.78 -3.57
C THR A 6 -9.24 1.76 -3.21
N ALA A 7 -9.90 2.91 -3.29
CA ALA A 7 -11.34 3.04 -3.15
C ALA A 7 -11.92 3.59 -4.45
N LYS A 8 -12.99 2.98 -4.94
CA LYS A 8 -13.69 3.39 -6.17
C LYS A 8 -15.17 3.56 -5.93
N ASP A 9 -15.81 4.48 -6.64
CA ASP A 9 -17.27 4.60 -6.65
C ASP A 9 -17.93 3.52 -7.54
N ALA A 10 -19.26 3.53 -7.59
CA ALA A 10 -20.04 2.61 -8.43
C ALA A 10 -19.75 2.74 -9.94
N GLU A 11 -19.27 3.91 -10.40
CA GLU A 11 -18.87 4.16 -11.79
C GLU A 11 -17.42 3.70 -12.07
N GLY A 12 -16.69 3.28 -11.03
CA GLY A 12 -15.30 2.85 -11.09
C GLY A 12 -14.28 3.99 -11.02
N LYS A 13 -14.71 5.22 -10.72
CA LYS A 13 -13.84 6.37 -10.50
C LYS A 13 -13.08 6.18 -9.19
N GLU A 14 -11.76 6.39 -9.23
CA GLU A 14 -10.92 6.33 -8.04
C GLU A 14 -11.22 7.51 -7.10
N LEU A 15 -11.69 7.21 -5.90
CA LEU A 15 -11.93 8.18 -4.83
C LEU A 15 -10.74 8.29 -3.89
N TYR A 16 -9.98 7.20 -3.74
CA TYR A 16 -8.81 7.16 -2.87
C TYR A 16 -7.78 6.16 -3.39
N LYS A 17 -6.51 6.51 -3.23
CA LYS A 17 -5.38 5.60 -3.44
C LYS A 17 -4.27 5.89 -2.44
N SER A 18 -3.74 4.83 -1.85
CA SER A 18 -2.54 4.89 -1.02
C SER A 18 -1.72 3.63 -1.19
N ASP A 19 -0.41 3.79 -1.19
CA ASP A 19 0.55 2.71 -1.15
C ASP A 19 1.45 2.81 0.08
N LYS A 20 1.80 1.65 0.64
CA LYS A 20 2.81 1.49 1.68
C LYS A 20 3.86 0.51 1.16
N THR A 21 5.10 0.96 1.09
CA THR A 21 6.20 0.14 0.59
C THR A 21 7.13 -0.27 1.74
N TRP A 22 7.43 -1.57 1.83
CA TRP A 22 8.49 -2.12 2.67
C TRP A 22 9.67 -2.57 1.81
N PHE A 23 10.86 -2.10 2.14
CA PHE A 23 12.11 -2.37 1.42
C PHE A 23 13.31 -2.33 2.37
N GLU A 24 14.40 -2.97 1.95
CA GLU A 24 15.64 -3.03 2.73
C GLU A 24 16.36 -1.68 2.73
N ILE A 25 16.96 -1.30 3.86
CA ILE A 25 17.67 -0.03 3.95
C ILE A 25 18.88 -0.04 3.02
N GLY A 26 19.00 1.03 2.21
CA GLY A 26 20.13 1.26 1.31
C GLY A 26 19.91 0.78 -0.12
N VAL A 27 18.83 0.05 -0.39
CA VAL A 27 18.53 -0.49 -1.73
C VAL A 27 17.01 -0.41 -1.96
N ASP A 28 16.59 0.14 -3.10
CA ASP A 28 15.15 0.17 -3.43
C ASP A 28 14.68 -1.05 -4.20
N LEU A 29 13.41 -1.02 -4.63
CA LEU A 29 12.81 -2.14 -5.36
C LEU A 29 13.56 -2.46 -6.66
N ASP A 30 14.16 -1.46 -7.31
CA ASP A 30 14.94 -1.60 -8.55
C ASP A 30 16.39 -1.99 -8.31
N ARG A 31 16.76 -2.19 -7.04
CA ARG A 31 18.12 -2.43 -6.55
C ARG A 31 19.05 -1.22 -6.66
N ASP A 32 18.49 -0.04 -6.79
CA ASP A 32 19.26 1.19 -6.81
C ASP A 32 19.56 1.68 -5.40
N MET A 33 20.77 2.21 -5.23
CA MET A 33 21.26 2.61 -3.92
C MET A 33 20.71 4.00 -3.55
N ARG A 34 19.75 4.06 -2.61
CA ARG A 34 19.05 5.31 -2.28
C ARG A 34 19.76 6.22 -1.28
N TYR A 35 20.66 5.67 -0.46
CA TYR A 35 21.26 6.39 0.66
C TYR A 35 22.78 6.18 0.71
N GLY A 36 23.53 7.26 0.94
CA GLY A 36 24.95 7.16 1.26
C GLY A 36 25.15 6.56 2.66
N ALA A 37 26.27 5.85 2.88
CA ALA A 37 26.55 5.14 4.13
C ALA A 37 26.40 5.98 5.43
N TRP A 38 26.53 7.31 5.33
CA TRP A 38 26.37 8.23 6.46
C TRP A 38 24.91 8.59 6.77
N GLN A 39 24.01 8.54 5.78
CA GLN A 39 22.58 8.79 5.95
C GLN A 39 21.88 7.62 6.64
N ILE A 40 22.47 6.41 6.59
CA ILE A 40 21.91 5.17 7.13
C ILE A 40 21.83 5.17 8.66
N LYS A 41 22.66 5.95 9.35
CA LYS A 41 22.72 5.98 10.82
C LYS A 41 21.45 6.50 11.52
N GLU A 42 20.58 7.19 10.78
CA GLU A 42 19.34 7.79 11.31
C GLU A 42 18.06 7.18 10.70
N ILE A 43 18.18 6.12 9.88
CA ILE A 43 17.03 5.55 9.18
C ILE A 43 16.27 4.57 10.09
N ILE A 44 14.97 4.78 10.22
CA ILE A 44 14.03 3.84 10.85
C ILE A 44 13.94 2.60 9.95
N ASP A 45 14.00 1.40 10.50
CA ASP A 45 13.82 0.17 9.72
C ASP A 45 12.51 0.22 8.91
N LEU A 46 12.64 0.23 7.59
CA LEU A 46 11.53 0.31 6.64
C LEU A 46 11.09 -1.08 6.15
N THR A 47 11.70 -2.15 6.68
CA THR A 47 11.33 -3.52 6.35
C THR A 47 10.09 -3.95 7.11
N LEU A 48 9.46 -5.03 6.64
CA LEU A 48 8.42 -5.70 7.40
C LEU A 48 9.11 -6.63 8.41
N PRO A 49 8.90 -6.47 9.73
CA PRO A 49 9.57 -7.32 10.70
C PRO A 49 9.15 -8.79 10.55
N PRO A 50 10.10 -9.74 10.67
CA PRO A 50 9.82 -11.15 10.48
C PRO A 50 8.90 -11.68 11.57
N LEU A 51 7.91 -12.50 11.17
CA LEU A 51 6.95 -13.16 12.07
C LEU A 51 6.08 -12.20 12.90
N GLU A 52 6.08 -10.90 12.58
CA GLU A 52 5.21 -9.93 13.22
C GLU A 52 4.02 -9.59 12.32
N THR A 53 2.84 -9.45 12.95
CA THR A 53 1.65 -8.93 12.26
C THR A 53 1.63 -7.42 12.39
N GLN A 54 1.72 -6.73 11.25
CA GLN A 54 1.57 -5.28 11.20
C GLN A 54 0.10 -4.92 10.94
N ARG A 55 -0.37 -3.85 11.61
CA ARG A 55 -1.72 -3.32 11.41
C ARG A 55 -1.62 -1.90 10.88
N GLU A 56 -2.06 -1.71 9.65
CA GLU A 56 -2.17 -0.39 9.02
C GLU A 56 -3.61 0.13 9.18
N THR A 57 -3.75 1.43 9.45
CA THR A 57 -5.05 2.09 9.56
C THR A 57 -5.11 3.25 8.57
N TYR A 58 -6.14 3.25 7.74
CA TYR A 58 -6.38 4.27 6.73
C TYR A 58 -7.63 5.06 7.09
N LEU A 59 -7.51 6.39 7.09
CA LEU A 59 -8.64 7.30 7.23
C LEU A 59 -9.00 7.83 5.84
N ILE A 60 -10.13 7.36 5.32
CA ILE A 60 -10.59 7.71 3.97
C ILE A 60 -11.84 8.59 4.14
N HIS A 61 -11.86 9.72 3.42
CA HIS A 61 -12.99 10.64 3.41
C HIS A 61 -13.74 10.48 2.09
N PHE A 62 -15.06 10.34 2.17
CA PHE A 62 -15.95 10.29 1.02
C PHE A 62 -16.89 11.49 1.06
N ASP A 63 -17.32 11.95 -0.11
CA ASP A 63 -18.30 13.03 -0.21
C ASP A 63 -19.69 12.53 0.23
N THR A 64 -20.54 13.44 0.71
CA THR A 64 -21.85 13.09 1.30
C THR A 64 -22.85 12.49 0.31
N ASP A 65 -22.59 12.61 -0.98
CA ASP A 65 -23.37 12.03 -2.07
C ASP A 65 -22.87 10.63 -2.50
N THR A 66 -21.84 10.10 -1.83
CA THR A 66 -21.31 8.78 -2.13
C THR A 66 -22.17 7.68 -1.51
N GLU A 67 -22.95 6.97 -2.34
CA GLU A 67 -23.83 5.87 -1.90
C GLU A 67 -23.09 4.53 -1.76
N GLU A 68 -22.16 4.22 -2.67
CA GLU A 68 -21.41 2.97 -2.70
C GLU A 68 -19.92 3.23 -2.94
N VAL A 69 -19.07 2.50 -2.21
CA VAL A 69 -17.62 2.46 -2.42
C VAL A 69 -17.13 1.02 -2.45
N GLU A 70 -16.38 0.67 -3.48
CA GLU A 70 -15.60 -0.55 -3.55
C GLU A 70 -14.16 -0.29 -3.06
N LEU A 71 -13.80 -0.90 -1.93
CA LEU A 71 -12.45 -0.93 -1.41
C LEU A 71 -11.72 -2.18 -1.91
N GLU A 72 -10.61 -1.98 -2.60
CA GLU A 72 -9.70 -3.03 -3.02
C GLU A 72 -8.36 -2.85 -2.30
N VAL A 73 -7.92 -3.90 -1.62
CA VAL A 73 -6.62 -3.97 -0.95
C VAL A 73 -5.80 -5.06 -1.63
N LYS A 74 -4.63 -4.70 -2.14
CA LYS A 74 -3.69 -5.60 -2.81
C LYS A 74 -2.35 -5.59 -2.10
N LEU A 75 -1.82 -6.78 -1.82
CA LEU A 75 -0.45 -6.95 -1.35
C LEU A 75 0.39 -7.50 -2.50
N TRP A 76 1.41 -6.75 -2.87
CA TRP A 76 2.33 -7.06 -3.93
C TRP A 76 3.68 -7.48 -3.38
N TYR A 77 4.23 -8.55 -3.96
CA TYR A 77 5.57 -9.01 -3.71
C TYR A 77 6.42 -8.81 -4.97
N TYR A 78 7.61 -8.24 -4.80
CA TYR A 78 8.55 -7.97 -5.88
C TYR A 78 9.85 -8.71 -5.56
N ILE A 79 10.26 -9.64 -6.43
CA ILE A 79 11.57 -10.29 -6.36
C ILE A 79 12.67 -9.33 -6.88
N SER A 80 12.29 -8.49 -7.85
CA SER A 80 13.10 -7.42 -8.43
C SER A 80 12.16 -6.38 -9.05
N GLY A 81 12.55 -5.10 -9.11
CA GLY A 81 11.68 -3.98 -9.45
C GLY A 81 10.96 -4.06 -10.80
N GLY A 82 11.44 -4.88 -11.74
CA GLY A 82 10.80 -5.09 -13.03
C GLY A 82 9.48 -5.87 -13.03
N LYS A 83 9.18 -6.69 -11.99
CA LYS A 83 7.93 -7.46 -11.94
C LYS A 83 7.47 -7.77 -10.52
N GLY A 84 6.25 -7.34 -10.20
CA GLY A 84 5.56 -7.68 -8.96
C GLY A 84 4.43 -8.67 -9.21
N ASP A 85 4.23 -9.57 -8.26
CA ASP A 85 3.10 -10.51 -8.23
C ASP A 85 2.16 -10.12 -7.08
N VAL A 86 0.85 -10.16 -7.33
CA VAL A 86 -0.16 -10.00 -6.28
C VAL A 86 -0.19 -11.29 -5.47
N VAL A 87 0.24 -11.21 -4.22
CA VAL A 87 0.26 -12.36 -3.30
C VAL A 87 -0.99 -12.43 -2.44
N TYR A 88 -1.72 -11.32 -2.32
CA TYR A 88 -3.00 -11.28 -1.62
C TYR A 88 -3.87 -10.15 -2.17
N SER A 89 -5.17 -10.38 -2.25
CA SER A 89 -6.14 -9.35 -2.63
C SER A 89 -7.47 -9.57 -1.92
N VAL A 90 -8.05 -8.49 -1.43
CA VAL A 90 -9.40 -8.47 -0.87
C VAL A 90 -10.14 -7.28 -1.45
N VAL A 91 -11.36 -7.54 -1.90
CA VAL A 91 -12.31 -6.53 -2.34
C VAL A 91 -13.49 -6.52 -1.38
N ARG A 92 -13.91 -5.32 -0.98
CA ARG A 92 -15.05 -5.13 -0.09
C ARG A 92 -15.87 -3.93 -0.54
N LYS A 93 -17.16 -4.16 -0.72
CA LYS A 93 -18.13 -3.09 -0.97
C LYS A 93 -18.62 -2.52 0.35
N LEU A 94 -18.72 -1.20 0.40
CA LEU A 94 -19.32 -0.42 1.46
C LEU A 94 -20.51 0.33 0.86
N GLU A 95 -21.67 0.14 1.45
CA GLU A 95 -22.90 0.88 1.12
C GLU A 95 -23.16 1.83 2.28
N PHE A 96 -23.47 3.09 1.97
CA PHE A 96 -23.78 4.13 2.94
C PHE A 96 -25.27 4.45 2.84
N ASP A 97 -26.02 4.12 3.89
CA ASP A 97 -27.42 4.55 4.01
C ASP A 97 -27.46 6.04 4.38
N ASN A 98 -28.10 6.85 3.54
CA ASN A 98 -28.41 8.26 3.81
C ASN A 98 -29.54 8.44 4.83
#